data_AF-A0A9E0KJU8-F1
#
_entry.id   AF-A0A9E0KJU8-F1
#
_cell.length_a   1.000
_cell.length_b   1.000
_cell.length_c   1.000
_cell.angle_alpha   90.00
_cell.angle_beta   90.00
_cell.angle_gamma   90.00
#
_symmetry.space_group_name_H-M   'P 1'
#
loop_
_entity.id
_entity.type
_entity.pdbx_description
1 polymer ?
#
loop_
_entity_poly.entity_id
_entity_poly.type
_entity_poly.pdbx_seq_one_letter_code
_entity_poly.pdbx_strand_id
1 'polypeptide(L)'
;MNAWKSWMMTVVLIFFLCGAASAAVRISPLPPPPPTAKLRVFVVAVTTEFKSAKGPAFWPVSPEEFDRKQKQAIDERLKQQGIYEVVGESDIRAVLGTQKPAGWEWLADDCRLVREAGRALHADYALVSERSFTIHLQFDTRLMNLYSGKEFVAEGYVPSTMLRAMNKEKKTLAGAEAIKIQFRQIFQEAKGDLMRTAIRKGKIAAKGSQQVEKTVPPPPEEKAAAGSEPLEKGPQAAQASKDKAPASSLPKKPGALAAGDQQRVFEKELEQALNPKSPKKSGPRLIVYDFDAAEPMKVAGLILTEALREELCHFGDYVLIQRENMAKILEEYKLQRSGLVDEKQAVRVGKWLAANEAVTGNLAVLGNISLLQAKRMDIETLGTLAAGSIKCPAGREDELLDRMPELAAKLISGMK
;
A
#
# COMPACT_ATOMS: atom_id res chain seq x y z
N MET A 1 -36.39 5.90 -56.44
CA MET A 1 -35.13 6.36 -55.81
C MET A 1 -35.28 6.91 -54.38
N ASN A 2 -36.49 7.19 -53.88
CA ASN A 2 -36.68 7.84 -52.57
C ASN A 2 -36.92 6.87 -51.39
N ALA A 3 -37.41 5.64 -51.64
CA ALA A 3 -37.63 4.65 -50.58
C ALA A 3 -36.32 4.07 -50.02
N TRP A 4 -35.31 3.85 -50.88
CA TRP A 4 -33.99 3.34 -50.47
C TRP A 4 -33.24 4.36 -49.60
N LYS A 5 -33.22 5.64 -50.02
CA LYS A 5 -32.57 6.71 -49.23
C LYS A 5 -33.26 6.92 -47.87
N SER A 6 -34.58 6.80 -47.81
CA SER A 6 -35.32 6.88 -46.54
C SER A 6 -34.98 5.70 -45.64
N TRP A 7 -34.94 4.46 -46.17
CA TRP A 7 -34.59 3.28 -45.38
C TRP A 7 -33.14 3.31 -44.86
N MET A 8 -32.20 3.80 -45.68
CA MET A 8 -30.79 3.93 -45.30
C MET A 8 -30.56 5.05 -44.26
N MET A 9 -31.31 6.16 -44.31
CA MET A 9 -31.27 7.18 -43.26
C MET A 9 -31.86 6.69 -41.93
N THR A 10 -32.93 5.91 -41.94
CA THR A 10 -33.51 5.37 -40.70
C THR A 10 -32.58 4.34 -40.05
N VAL A 11 -31.89 3.51 -40.82
CA VAL A 11 -30.90 2.56 -40.29
C VAL A 11 -29.67 3.27 -39.71
N VAL A 12 -29.21 4.36 -40.34
CA VAL A 12 -28.10 5.19 -39.80
C VAL A 12 -28.51 5.97 -38.55
N LEU A 13 -29.76 6.45 -38.45
CA LEU A 13 -30.27 7.09 -37.22
C LEU A 13 -30.50 6.10 -36.07
N ILE A 14 -30.93 4.87 -36.35
CA ILE A 14 -31.05 3.81 -35.34
C ILE A 14 -29.66 3.36 -34.86
N PHE A 15 -28.65 3.34 -35.72
CA PHE A 15 -27.26 3.10 -35.31
C PHE A 15 -26.64 4.25 -34.49
N PHE A 16 -27.06 5.50 -34.72
CA PHE A 16 -26.62 6.64 -33.90
C PHE A 16 -27.33 6.75 -32.54
N LEU A 17 -28.53 6.20 -32.41
CA LEU A 17 -29.24 6.08 -31.12
C LEU A 17 -28.83 4.85 -30.29
N CYS A 18 -28.15 3.88 -30.91
CA CYS A 18 -27.40 2.83 -30.24
C CYS A 18 -25.92 3.21 -30.02
N GLY A 19 -25.65 4.49 -29.74
CA GLY A 19 -24.46 4.82 -28.98
C GLY A 19 -24.53 4.02 -27.70
N ALA A 20 -23.65 3.02 -27.55
CA ALA A 20 -23.57 2.20 -26.35
C ALA A 20 -23.34 3.12 -25.15
N ALA A 21 -24.43 3.54 -24.50
CA ALA A 21 -24.39 3.98 -23.14
C ALA A 21 -23.94 2.73 -22.38
N SER A 22 -22.63 2.61 -22.17
CA SER A 22 -22.07 1.56 -21.31
C SER A 22 -22.86 1.63 -20.01
N ALA A 23 -23.62 0.58 -19.72
CA ALA A 23 -24.47 0.57 -18.54
C ALA A 23 -23.56 0.81 -17.34
N ALA A 24 -23.80 1.89 -16.58
CA ALA A 24 -22.94 2.27 -15.48
C ALA A 24 -22.74 1.08 -14.53
N VAL A 25 -21.49 0.80 -14.17
CA VAL A 25 -21.14 -0.32 -13.29
C VAL A 25 -21.90 -0.18 -11.97
N ARG A 26 -22.72 -1.17 -11.65
CA ARG A 26 -23.50 -1.16 -10.40
C ARG A 26 -22.62 -1.49 -9.21
N ILE A 27 -22.76 -0.73 -8.13
CA ILE A 27 -21.97 -0.85 -6.90
C ILE A 27 -22.92 -1.06 -5.72
N SER A 28 -22.71 -2.13 -4.96
CA SER A 28 -23.46 -2.42 -3.74
C SER A 28 -22.53 -2.34 -2.52
N PRO A 29 -22.75 -1.44 -1.55
CA PRO A 29 -21.84 -1.28 -0.42
C PRO A 29 -21.88 -2.48 0.53
N LEU A 30 -20.71 -2.85 1.07
CA LEU A 30 -20.60 -3.87 2.11
C LEU A 30 -20.99 -3.33 3.49
N PRO A 31 -21.34 -4.19 4.46
CA PRO A 31 -21.31 -3.80 5.86
C PRO A 31 -19.87 -3.42 6.28
N PRO A 32 -19.71 -2.49 7.24
CA PRO A 32 -18.40 -2.10 7.72
C PRO A 32 -17.68 -3.29 8.37
N PRO A 33 -16.38 -3.50 8.10
CA PRO A 33 -15.61 -4.56 8.73
C PRO A 33 -15.38 -4.27 10.23
N PRO A 34 -14.97 -5.27 11.03
CA PRO A 34 -14.56 -5.05 12.41
C PRO A 34 -13.49 -3.95 12.52
N PRO A 35 -13.54 -3.08 13.54
CA PRO A 35 -12.55 -2.03 13.71
C PRO A 35 -11.14 -2.60 13.85
N THR A 36 -10.20 -2.07 13.06
CA THR A 36 -8.79 -2.48 13.07
C THR A 36 -7.89 -1.29 12.77
N ALA A 37 -6.67 -1.31 13.30
CA ALA A 37 -5.63 -0.34 12.95
C ALA A 37 -5.00 -0.61 11.57
N LYS A 38 -5.14 -1.84 11.02
CA LYS A 38 -4.58 -2.20 9.72
C LYS A 38 -5.19 -1.39 8.60
N LEU A 39 -4.40 -1.08 7.58
CA LEU A 39 -4.83 -0.33 6.41
C LEU A 39 -5.42 -1.28 5.37
N ARG A 40 -6.71 -1.08 5.03
CA ARG A 40 -7.41 -1.92 4.05
C ARG A 40 -7.16 -1.35 2.65
N VAL A 41 -6.57 -2.15 1.75
CA VAL A 41 -6.11 -1.70 0.42
C VAL A 41 -6.88 -2.42 -0.68
N PHE A 42 -7.58 -1.66 -1.51
CA PHE A 42 -8.23 -2.15 -2.73
C PHE A 42 -7.23 -2.09 -3.90
N VAL A 43 -6.95 -3.22 -4.56
CA VAL A 43 -5.97 -3.31 -5.63
C VAL A 43 -6.66 -3.47 -6.98
N VAL A 44 -6.29 -2.62 -7.94
CA VAL A 44 -6.78 -2.65 -9.32
C VAL A 44 -5.58 -2.68 -10.25
N ALA A 45 -5.43 -3.73 -11.05
CA ALA A 45 -4.38 -3.82 -12.06
C ALA A 45 -4.98 -3.75 -13.47
N VAL A 46 -4.49 -2.82 -14.29
CA VAL A 46 -5.04 -2.50 -15.60
C VAL A 46 -3.97 -2.73 -16.67
N THR A 47 -4.39 -3.32 -17.80
CA THR A 47 -3.58 -3.33 -19.03
C THR A 47 -4.29 -2.45 -20.07
N THR A 48 -3.62 -1.39 -20.50
CA THR A 48 -4.12 -0.52 -21.56
C THR A 48 -3.64 -1.05 -22.91
N GLU A 49 -4.57 -1.37 -23.80
CA GLU A 49 -4.24 -1.90 -25.13
C GLU A 49 -3.65 -0.82 -26.04
N PHE A 50 -2.57 -1.16 -26.73
CA PHE A 50 -1.98 -0.34 -27.78
C PHE A 50 -2.25 -0.95 -29.15
N LYS A 51 -2.78 -0.14 -30.07
CA LYS A 51 -2.90 -0.50 -31.49
C LYS A 51 -1.69 0.04 -32.23
N SER A 52 -0.77 -0.84 -32.61
CA SER A 52 0.32 -0.46 -33.51
C SER A 52 -0.19 -0.40 -34.97
N ALA A 53 0.54 0.31 -35.84
CA ALA A 53 0.26 0.31 -37.27
C ALA A 53 0.33 -1.09 -37.93
N LYS A 54 0.92 -2.09 -37.25
CA LYS A 54 1.03 -3.49 -37.72
C LYS A 54 0.04 -4.45 -37.04
N GLY A 55 -0.94 -3.92 -36.29
CA GLY A 55 -1.91 -4.71 -35.52
C GLY A 55 -1.77 -4.54 -34.00
N PRO A 56 -2.62 -5.23 -33.21
CA PRO A 56 -2.60 -5.14 -31.75
C PRO A 56 -1.25 -5.56 -31.18
N ALA A 57 -0.75 -4.80 -30.20
CA ALA A 57 0.49 -5.15 -29.51
C ALA A 57 0.30 -6.46 -28.72
N PHE A 58 1.18 -7.43 -28.95
CA PHE A 58 1.17 -8.69 -28.20
C PHE A 58 1.85 -8.50 -26.84
N TRP A 59 1.09 -8.71 -25.77
CA TRP A 59 1.62 -8.72 -24.41
C TRP A 59 2.24 -10.08 -24.09
N PRO A 60 3.49 -10.15 -23.59
CA PRO A 60 4.11 -11.42 -23.16
C PRO A 60 3.33 -12.16 -22.06
N VAL A 61 2.53 -11.41 -21.29
CA VAL A 61 1.63 -11.90 -20.22
C VAL A 61 0.25 -11.30 -20.50
N SER A 62 -0.82 -12.10 -20.58
CA SER A 62 -2.16 -11.60 -20.90
C SER A 62 -2.67 -10.58 -19.85
N PRO A 63 -3.63 -9.70 -20.16
CA PRO A 63 -4.25 -8.80 -19.19
C PRO A 63 -4.76 -9.51 -17.93
N GLU A 64 -5.45 -10.63 -18.08
CA GLU A 64 -6.03 -11.40 -16.97
C GLU A 64 -4.94 -12.07 -16.14
N GLU A 65 -3.91 -12.62 -16.78
CA GLU A 65 -2.80 -13.23 -16.08
C GLU A 65 -1.97 -12.16 -15.33
N PHE A 66 -1.83 -10.97 -15.91
CA PHE A 66 -1.19 -9.83 -15.28
C PHE A 66 -1.96 -9.37 -14.04
N ASP A 67 -3.27 -9.13 -14.16
CA ASP A 67 -4.12 -8.72 -13.01
C ASP A 67 -4.01 -9.73 -11.87
N ARG A 68 -4.17 -11.03 -12.17
CA ARG A 68 -4.07 -12.10 -11.18
C ARG A 68 -2.70 -12.14 -10.50
N LYS A 69 -1.61 -12.14 -11.28
CA LYS A 69 -0.24 -12.19 -10.73
C LYS A 69 0.07 -10.94 -9.91
N GLN A 70 -0.38 -9.78 -10.35
CA GLN A 70 -0.12 -8.51 -9.69
C GLN A 70 -0.85 -8.42 -8.35
N LYS A 71 -2.14 -8.77 -8.31
CA LYS A 71 -2.91 -8.85 -7.07
C LYS A 71 -2.30 -9.83 -6.07
N GLN A 72 -1.93 -11.03 -6.54
CA GLN A 72 -1.27 -12.03 -5.70
C GLN A 72 0.06 -11.52 -5.14
N ALA A 73 0.92 -10.95 -5.98
CA ALA A 73 2.23 -10.46 -5.57
C ALA A 73 2.13 -9.29 -4.58
N ILE A 74 1.16 -8.38 -4.77
CA ILE A 74 0.89 -7.28 -3.84
C ILE A 74 0.35 -7.82 -2.52
N ASP A 75 -0.61 -8.74 -2.56
CA ASP A 75 -1.20 -9.34 -1.37
C ASP A 75 -0.17 -10.07 -0.51
N GLU A 76 0.67 -10.92 -1.14
CA GLU A 76 1.76 -11.62 -0.45
C GLU A 76 2.73 -10.64 0.22
N ARG A 77 3.14 -9.58 -0.49
CA ARG A 77 4.07 -8.56 0.03
C ARG A 77 3.46 -7.77 1.19
N LEU A 78 2.23 -7.29 1.03
CA LEU A 78 1.57 -6.44 2.02
C LEU A 78 1.18 -7.23 3.28
N LYS A 79 0.76 -8.50 3.14
CA LYS A 79 0.42 -9.38 4.28
C LYS A 79 1.61 -9.63 5.19
N GLN A 80 2.82 -9.76 4.64
CA GLN A 80 4.04 -10.02 5.42
C GLN A 80 4.43 -8.84 6.33
N GLN A 81 4.01 -7.63 6.00
CA GLN A 81 4.30 -6.44 6.81
C GLN A 81 3.39 -6.29 8.02
N GLY A 82 2.24 -6.98 8.07
CA GLY A 82 1.29 -6.87 9.18
C GLY A 82 0.54 -5.53 9.29
N ILE A 83 0.95 -4.51 8.51
CA ILE A 83 0.38 -3.17 8.42
C ILE A 83 -0.94 -3.17 7.63
N TYR A 84 -1.05 -4.06 6.64
CA TYR A 84 -2.09 -3.99 5.62
C TYR A 84 -3.02 -5.20 5.63
N GLU A 85 -4.20 -4.99 5.07
CA GLU A 85 -5.15 -6.02 4.65
C GLU A 85 -5.58 -5.73 3.22
N VAL A 86 -5.29 -6.63 2.28
CA VAL A 86 -5.75 -6.46 0.90
C VAL A 86 -7.19 -6.95 0.79
N VAL A 87 -8.05 -6.15 0.15
CA VAL A 87 -9.44 -6.51 -0.09
C VAL A 87 -9.51 -7.79 -0.93
N GLY A 88 -10.23 -8.80 -0.43
CA GLY A 88 -10.35 -10.09 -1.10
C GLY A 88 -11.28 -10.07 -2.31
N GLU A 89 -11.08 -11.01 -3.23
CA GLU A 89 -11.93 -11.20 -4.41
C GLU A 89 -13.40 -11.49 -4.08
N SER A 90 -13.70 -12.08 -2.91
CA SER A 90 -15.08 -12.28 -2.44
C SER A 90 -15.80 -10.95 -2.20
N ASP A 91 -15.12 -10.00 -1.56
CA ASP A 91 -15.67 -8.69 -1.22
C ASP A 91 -15.86 -7.86 -2.49
N ILE A 92 -14.87 -7.90 -3.40
CA ILE A 92 -14.95 -7.26 -4.71
C ILE A 92 -16.16 -7.78 -5.49
N ARG A 93 -16.38 -9.11 -5.52
CA ARG A 93 -17.57 -9.71 -6.15
C ARG A 93 -18.87 -9.36 -5.44
N ALA A 94 -18.87 -9.20 -4.12
CA ALA A 94 -20.07 -8.76 -3.41
C ALA A 94 -20.45 -7.31 -3.75
N VAL A 95 -19.46 -6.45 -4.00
CA VAL A 95 -19.69 -5.04 -4.37
C VAL A 95 -20.06 -4.87 -5.84
N LEU A 96 -19.36 -5.57 -6.74
CA LEU A 96 -19.51 -5.41 -8.20
C LEU A 96 -20.40 -6.49 -8.85
N GLY A 97 -20.80 -7.51 -8.11
CA GLY A 97 -21.52 -8.67 -8.65
C GLY A 97 -20.66 -9.48 -9.61
N THR A 98 -21.26 -9.89 -10.73
CA THR A 98 -20.58 -10.60 -11.83
C THR A 98 -19.94 -9.67 -12.87
N GLN A 99 -20.07 -8.35 -12.68
CA GLN A 99 -19.52 -7.36 -13.60
C GLN A 99 -17.99 -7.40 -13.57
N LYS A 100 -17.36 -7.33 -14.74
CA LYS A 100 -15.91 -7.22 -14.90
C LYS A 100 -15.61 -5.93 -15.67
N PRO A 101 -15.45 -4.79 -14.97
CA PRO A 101 -15.16 -3.54 -15.66
C PRO A 101 -13.86 -3.66 -16.45
N ALA A 102 -13.87 -3.14 -17.67
CA ALA A 102 -12.71 -3.09 -18.53
C ALA A 102 -11.64 -2.15 -17.95
N GLY A 103 -10.39 -2.31 -18.39
CA GLY A 103 -9.27 -1.49 -17.93
C GLY A 103 -9.53 0.02 -18.02
N TRP A 104 -10.07 0.48 -19.15
CA TRP A 104 -10.38 1.90 -19.34
C TRP A 104 -11.53 2.39 -18.44
N GLU A 105 -12.49 1.54 -18.06
CA GLU A 105 -13.58 1.91 -17.15
C GLU A 105 -13.05 2.19 -15.74
N TRP A 106 -12.01 1.46 -15.32
CA TRP A 106 -11.32 1.74 -14.06
C TRP A 106 -10.58 3.08 -14.07
N LEU A 107 -10.02 3.47 -15.21
CA LEU A 107 -9.20 4.68 -15.35
C LEU A 107 -10.02 5.93 -15.74
N ALA A 108 -11.24 5.74 -16.25
CA ALA A 108 -12.12 6.81 -16.69
C ALA A 108 -12.50 7.78 -15.56
N ASP A 109 -12.84 9.02 -15.97
CA ASP A 109 -13.28 10.10 -15.08
C ASP A 109 -12.35 10.30 -13.87
N ASP A 110 -11.04 10.28 -14.13
CA ASP A 110 -9.99 10.28 -13.11
C ASP A 110 -10.22 9.15 -12.08
N CYS A 111 -10.20 7.88 -12.48
CA CYS A 111 -10.36 6.76 -11.55
C CYS A 111 -11.64 6.81 -10.68
N ARG A 112 -12.75 7.39 -11.19
CA ARG A 112 -14.00 7.54 -10.42
C ARG A 112 -14.53 6.21 -9.90
N LEU A 113 -14.59 5.20 -10.79
CA LEU A 113 -15.07 3.86 -10.46
C LEU A 113 -14.23 3.21 -9.35
N VAL A 114 -12.90 3.40 -9.39
CA VAL A 114 -11.99 2.91 -8.34
C VAL A 114 -12.35 3.51 -6.98
N ARG A 115 -12.59 4.83 -6.93
CA ARG A 115 -12.91 5.51 -5.66
C ARG A 115 -14.29 5.14 -5.13
N GLU A 116 -15.28 4.98 -6.01
CA GLU A 116 -16.63 4.55 -5.61
C GLU A 116 -16.63 3.09 -5.12
N ALA A 117 -16.03 2.17 -5.87
CA ALA A 117 -15.91 0.76 -5.48
C ALA A 117 -15.08 0.60 -4.20
N GLY A 118 -13.93 1.29 -4.10
CA GLY A 118 -13.09 1.24 -2.91
C GLY A 118 -13.81 1.72 -1.65
N ARG A 119 -14.62 2.78 -1.75
CA ARG A 119 -15.45 3.25 -0.63
C ARG A 119 -16.54 2.25 -0.25
N ALA A 120 -17.22 1.66 -1.24
CA ALA A 120 -18.19 0.58 -1.01
C ALA A 120 -17.56 -0.67 -0.37
N LEU A 121 -16.27 -0.90 -0.62
CA LEU A 121 -15.46 -1.96 -0.01
C LEU A 121 -14.91 -1.58 1.37
N HIS A 122 -15.18 -0.38 1.90
CA HIS A 122 -14.53 0.14 3.13
C HIS A 122 -13.01 0.07 3.09
N ALA A 123 -12.40 0.27 1.92
CA ALA A 123 -10.96 0.40 1.78
C ALA A 123 -10.50 1.78 2.26
N ASP A 124 -9.33 1.85 2.88
CA ASP A 124 -8.67 3.11 3.23
C ASP A 124 -7.91 3.68 2.04
N TYR A 125 -7.30 2.79 1.26
CA TYR A 125 -6.54 3.14 0.06
C TYR A 125 -6.98 2.31 -1.14
N ALA A 126 -6.91 2.91 -2.32
CA ALA A 126 -6.93 2.19 -3.58
C ALA A 126 -5.55 2.27 -4.24
N LEU A 127 -4.98 1.12 -4.60
CA LEU A 127 -3.74 0.99 -5.34
C LEU A 127 -4.05 0.57 -6.77
N VAL A 128 -3.90 1.49 -7.71
CA VAL A 128 -4.11 1.26 -9.14
C VAL A 128 -2.74 1.10 -9.79
N SER A 129 -2.54 0.00 -10.51
CA SER A 129 -1.33 -0.25 -11.29
C SER A 129 -1.70 -0.45 -12.75
N GLU A 130 -1.30 0.49 -13.59
CA GLU A 130 -1.49 0.43 -15.03
C GLU A 130 -0.19 -0.02 -15.69
N ARG A 131 -0.29 -0.94 -16.65
CA ARG A 131 0.74 -1.10 -17.68
C ARG A 131 0.18 -0.66 -19.02
N SER A 132 0.97 0.10 -19.76
CA SER A 132 0.60 0.59 -21.08
C SER A 132 1.81 0.53 -22.01
N PHE A 133 1.55 0.58 -23.31
CA PHE A 133 2.60 0.61 -24.32
C PHE A 133 2.35 1.79 -25.24
N THR A 134 3.25 2.77 -25.24
CA THR A 134 3.23 3.86 -26.23
C THR A 134 4.42 3.67 -27.16
N ILE A 135 5.54 4.31 -26.85
CA ILE A 135 6.86 4.08 -27.46
C ILE A 135 7.73 3.19 -26.55
N HIS A 136 7.41 3.19 -25.26
CA HIS A 136 8.08 2.46 -24.19
C HIS A 136 7.06 1.60 -23.44
N LEU A 137 7.55 0.62 -22.69
CA LEU A 137 6.71 -0.12 -21.76
C LEU A 137 6.56 0.74 -20.50
N GLN A 138 5.41 1.37 -20.35
CA GLN A 138 5.08 2.24 -19.22
C GLN A 138 4.43 1.42 -18.11
N PHE A 139 4.79 1.75 -16.89
CA PHE A 139 4.09 1.33 -15.69
C PHE A 139 3.74 2.60 -14.92
N ASP A 140 2.47 2.75 -14.56
CA ASP A 140 2.00 3.87 -13.76
C ASP A 140 1.30 3.30 -12.53
N THR A 141 1.73 3.73 -11.35
CA THR A 141 1.15 3.28 -10.09
C THR A 141 0.61 4.46 -9.33
N ARG A 142 -0.65 4.37 -8.88
CA ARG A 142 -1.34 5.39 -8.11
C ARG A 142 -1.85 4.80 -6.80
N LEU A 143 -1.57 5.50 -5.70
CA LEU A 143 -2.08 5.16 -4.38
C LEU A 143 -2.97 6.31 -3.91
N MET A 144 -4.26 6.05 -3.80
CA MET A 144 -5.27 7.04 -3.45
C MET A 144 -5.78 6.78 -2.05
N ASN A 145 -5.64 7.76 -1.16
CA ASN A 145 -6.33 7.76 0.12
C ASN A 145 -7.83 8.05 -0.11
N LEU A 146 -8.68 7.06 0.13
CA LEU A 146 -10.12 7.16 -0.18
C LEU A 146 -10.90 8.01 0.83
N TYR A 147 -10.27 8.36 1.96
CA TYR A 147 -10.83 9.26 2.97
C TYR A 147 -10.42 10.71 2.72
N SER A 148 -9.11 10.99 2.59
CA SER A 148 -8.61 12.36 2.42
C SER A 148 -8.61 12.86 0.97
N GLY A 149 -8.71 11.95 0.01
CA GLY A 149 -8.56 12.26 -1.42
C GLY A 149 -7.12 12.50 -1.85
N LYS A 150 -6.13 12.39 -0.95
CA LYS A 150 -4.72 12.55 -1.29
C LYS A 150 -4.27 11.41 -2.21
N GLU A 151 -3.53 11.76 -3.26
CA GLU A 151 -2.98 10.81 -4.23
C GLU A 151 -1.45 10.89 -4.26
N PHE A 152 -0.84 9.73 -4.42
CA PHE A 152 0.58 9.53 -4.67
C PHE A 152 0.72 8.80 -6.00
N VAL A 153 1.70 9.19 -6.81
CA VAL A 153 1.87 8.67 -8.16
C VAL A 153 3.34 8.35 -8.37
N ALA A 154 3.62 7.13 -8.85
CA ALA A 154 4.93 6.72 -9.32
C ALA A 154 4.80 6.32 -10.79
N GLU A 155 5.54 7.01 -11.65
CA GLU A 155 5.58 6.80 -13.10
C GLU A 155 6.98 6.35 -13.49
N GLY A 156 7.07 5.49 -14.51
CA GLY A 156 8.34 5.06 -15.05
C GLY A 156 8.16 4.13 -16.23
N TYR A 157 9.15 4.08 -17.10
CA TYR A 157 9.09 3.21 -18.27
C TYR A 157 10.38 2.48 -18.55
N VAL A 158 10.26 1.28 -19.10
CA VAL A 158 11.39 0.53 -19.66
C VAL A 158 11.60 0.99 -21.11
N PRO A 159 12.76 1.58 -21.44
CA PRO A 159 13.03 2.05 -22.80
C PRO A 159 12.89 0.92 -23.82
N SER A 160 12.34 1.24 -24.98
CA SER A 160 12.17 0.24 -26.05
C SER A 160 13.50 -0.23 -26.62
N THR A 161 14.54 0.60 -26.58
CA THR A 161 15.93 0.23 -26.87
C THR A 161 16.43 -0.86 -25.94
N MET A 162 16.20 -0.70 -24.63
CA MET A 162 16.53 -1.68 -23.60
C MET A 162 15.76 -2.99 -23.82
N LEU A 163 14.45 -2.93 -24.07
CA LEU A 163 13.65 -4.13 -24.35
C LEU A 163 14.11 -4.87 -25.62
N ARG A 164 14.49 -4.16 -26.70
CA ARG A 164 14.95 -4.79 -27.94
C ARG A 164 16.24 -5.61 -27.75
N ALA A 165 17.10 -5.21 -26.81
CA ALA A 165 18.32 -5.92 -26.48
C ALA A 165 18.10 -7.18 -25.59
N MET A 166 16.87 -7.43 -25.13
CA MET A 166 16.56 -8.51 -24.18
C MET A 166 15.83 -9.69 -24.82
N ASN A 167 16.12 -10.90 -24.33
CA ASN A 167 15.32 -12.08 -24.62
C ASN A 167 13.97 -12.05 -23.84
N LYS A 168 13.10 -13.04 -24.06
CA LYS A 168 11.76 -13.10 -23.44
C LYS A 168 11.82 -13.13 -21.91
N GLU A 169 12.73 -13.90 -21.34
CA GLU A 169 12.89 -14.03 -19.88
C GLU A 169 13.33 -12.72 -19.24
N LYS A 170 14.36 -12.06 -19.79
CA LYS A 170 14.84 -10.76 -19.31
C LYS A 170 13.79 -9.66 -19.44
N LYS A 171 12.95 -9.68 -20.49
CA LYS A 171 11.82 -8.74 -20.62
C LYS A 171 10.79 -8.92 -19.50
N THR A 172 10.43 -10.17 -19.20
CA THR A 172 9.51 -10.49 -18.09
C THR A 172 10.09 -10.03 -16.76
N LEU A 173 11.39 -10.28 -16.53
CA LEU A 173 12.09 -9.83 -15.32
C LEU A 173 12.12 -8.29 -15.23
N ALA A 174 12.44 -7.59 -16.32
CA ALA A 174 12.47 -6.12 -16.35
C ALA A 174 11.10 -5.52 -16.01
N GLY A 175 10.01 -6.10 -16.52
CA GLY A 175 8.66 -5.68 -16.12
C GLY A 175 8.39 -5.91 -14.63
N ALA A 176 8.80 -7.06 -14.08
CA ALA A 176 8.63 -7.36 -12.67
C ALA A 176 9.45 -6.44 -11.74
N GLU A 177 10.70 -6.13 -12.12
CA GLU A 177 11.56 -5.20 -11.36
C GLU A 177 11.09 -3.75 -11.46
N ALA A 178 10.64 -3.31 -12.64
CA ALA A 178 10.02 -1.99 -12.82
C ALA A 178 8.86 -1.76 -11.84
N ILE A 179 7.96 -2.75 -11.74
CA ILE A 179 6.84 -2.73 -10.80
C ILE A 179 7.32 -2.66 -9.34
N LYS A 180 8.37 -3.41 -8.98
CA LYS A 180 8.93 -3.38 -7.61
C LYS A 180 9.52 -2.02 -7.27
N ILE A 181 10.21 -1.37 -8.20
CA ILE A 181 10.79 -0.02 -8.02
C ILE A 181 9.67 0.98 -7.73
N GLN A 182 8.64 1.01 -8.58
CA GLN A 182 7.51 1.93 -8.42
C GLN A 182 6.74 1.68 -7.12
N PHE A 183 6.51 0.41 -6.79
CA PHE A 183 5.88 0.04 -5.55
C PHE A 183 6.70 0.53 -4.34
N ARG A 184 8.03 0.43 -4.37
CA ARG A 184 8.85 0.97 -3.28
C ARG A 184 8.71 2.49 -3.18
N GLN A 185 8.84 3.19 -4.31
CA GLN A 185 8.75 4.64 -4.36
C GLN A 185 7.40 5.14 -3.80
N ILE A 186 6.28 4.56 -4.23
CA ILE A 186 4.96 5.07 -3.84
C ILE A 186 4.69 4.91 -2.34
N PHE A 187 5.11 3.79 -1.74
CA PHE A 187 4.97 3.57 -0.29
C PHE A 187 5.93 4.44 0.51
N GLN A 188 7.14 4.71 -0.03
CA GLN A 188 8.08 5.63 0.59
C GLN A 188 7.59 7.07 0.58
N GLU A 189 6.95 7.53 -0.51
CA GLU A 189 6.32 8.85 -0.57
C GLU A 189 5.07 8.96 0.31
N ALA A 190 4.31 7.86 0.43
CA ALA A 190 3.06 7.82 1.18
C ALA A 190 3.21 7.57 2.68
N LYS A 191 4.39 7.17 3.18
CA LYS A 191 4.62 6.70 4.56
C LYS A 191 3.98 7.55 5.65
N GLY A 192 4.12 8.88 5.59
CA GLY A 192 3.54 9.76 6.60
C GLY A 192 2.02 9.78 6.57
N ASP A 193 1.42 9.67 5.37
CA ASP A 193 -0.03 9.58 5.22
C ASP A 193 -0.60 8.24 5.67
N LEU A 194 0.09 7.15 5.30
CA LEU A 194 -0.21 5.79 5.76
C LEU A 194 -0.20 5.74 7.29
N MET A 195 0.82 6.33 7.92
CA MET A 195 0.95 6.31 9.37
C MET A 195 -0.12 7.14 10.07
N ARG A 196 -0.42 8.36 9.59
CA ARG A 196 -1.53 9.17 10.13
C ARG A 196 -2.87 8.43 10.02
N THR A 197 -3.11 7.76 8.89
CA THR A 197 -4.32 6.96 8.68
C THR A 197 -4.39 5.79 9.66
N ALA A 198 -3.28 5.06 9.84
CA ALA A 198 -3.21 3.92 10.76
C ALA A 198 -3.45 4.33 12.22
N ILE A 199 -2.81 5.42 12.69
CA ILE A 199 -2.98 5.95 14.05
C ILE A 199 -4.43 6.38 14.28
N ARG A 200 -5.06 7.06 13.31
CA ARG A 200 -6.47 7.45 13.39
C ARG A 200 -7.36 6.21 13.54
N LYS A 201 -7.16 5.19 12.71
CA LYS A 201 -7.93 3.94 12.77
C LYS A 201 -7.73 3.19 14.08
N GLY A 202 -6.48 3.09 14.56
CA GLY A 202 -6.18 2.48 15.85
C GLY A 202 -6.91 3.17 16.99
N LYS A 203 -6.96 4.52 17.00
CA LYS A 203 -7.71 5.30 18.00
C LYS A 203 -9.21 4.99 17.97
N ILE A 204 -9.80 4.81 16.78
CA ILE A 204 -11.22 4.45 16.62
C ILE A 204 -11.46 3.02 17.11
N ALA A 205 -10.60 2.07 16.73
CA ALA A 205 -10.70 0.68 17.14
C ALA A 205 -10.59 0.53 18.67
N ALA A 206 -9.62 1.21 19.30
CA ALA A 206 -9.44 1.19 20.76
C ALA A 206 -10.68 1.73 21.50
N LYS A 207 -11.31 2.79 21.00
CA LYS A 207 -12.57 3.33 21.58
C LYS A 207 -13.74 2.37 21.42
N GLY A 208 -13.86 1.70 20.28
CA GLY A 208 -14.88 0.68 20.04
C GLY A 208 -14.75 -0.50 21.00
N SER A 209 -13.54 -1.00 21.23
CA SER A 209 -13.28 -2.09 22.19
C SER A 209 -13.67 -1.71 23.62
N GLN A 210 -13.42 -0.47 24.04
CA GLN A 210 -13.81 0.02 25.38
C GLN A 210 -15.34 0.16 25.55
N GLN A 211 -16.09 0.39 24.47
CA GLN A 211 -17.56 0.40 24.52
C GLN A 211 -18.14 -1.01 24.58
N VAL A 212 -17.55 -1.97 23.85
CA VAL A 212 -17.98 -3.38 23.86
C VAL A 212 -17.70 -4.05 25.21
N GLU A 213 -16.56 -3.72 25.84
CA GLU A 213 -16.20 -4.24 27.17
C GLU A 213 -17.12 -3.68 28.28
N LYS A 214 -17.65 -2.46 28.12
CA LYS A 214 -18.68 -1.89 29.01
C LYS A 214 -20.08 -2.49 28.83
N THR A 215 -20.35 -3.17 27.71
CA THR A 215 -21.67 -3.77 27.42
C THR A 215 -21.81 -5.24 27.85
N VAL A 216 -20.79 -5.84 28.48
CA VAL A 216 -20.93 -7.15 29.14
C VAL A 216 -21.36 -6.91 30.60
N PRO A 217 -22.63 -7.15 30.97
CA PRO A 217 -23.09 -6.88 32.33
C PRO A 217 -22.51 -7.89 33.33
N PRO A 218 -22.16 -7.48 34.57
CA PRO A 218 -22.00 -8.40 35.70
C PRO A 218 -23.35 -9.08 36.03
N PRO A 219 -23.35 -10.21 36.78
CA PRO A 219 -24.59 -10.92 37.11
C PRO A 219 -25.56 -10.01 37.89
N PRO A 220 -26.88 -10.20 37.77
CA PRO A 220 -27.84 -9.16 38.13
C PRO A 220 -28.13 -9.13 39.64
N GLU A 221 -28.02 -7.96 40.24
CA GLU A 221 -28.75 -7.58 41.45
C GLU A 221 -29.93 -6.64 41.12
N GLU A 222 -30.97 -6.75 41.94
CA GLU A 222 -32.37 -6.40 41.69
C GLU A 222 -32.73 -4.91 41.89
N LYS A 223 -33.48 -4.35 40.90
CA LYS A 223 -34.47 -3.23 40.97
C LYS A 223 -33.95 -1.83 41.39
N ALA A 224 -34.52 -0.69 40.96
CA ALA A 224 -35.89 -0.36 40.58
C ALA A 224 -35.98 0.82 39.58
N ALA A 225 -37.17 1.00 39.02
CA ALA A 225 -37.58 1.83 37.88
C ALA A 225 -37.70 3.35 38.13
N ALA A 226 -37.64 4.16 37.06
CA ALA A 226 -38.77 4.96 36.51
C ALA A 226 -38.31 6.07 35.54
N GLY A 227 -39.09 6.29 34.46
CA GLY A 227 -39.24 7.62 33.81
C GLY A 227 -38.87 7.74 32.32
N SER A 228 -39.81 7.43 31.43
CA SER A 228 -39.95 7.91 30.04
C SER A 228 -40.52 9.37 30.06
N GLU A 229 -40.48 10.27 29.07
CA GLU A 229 -40.44 10.25 27.58
C GLU A 229 -40.28 11.74 27.08
N PRO A 230 -40.52 12.16 25.81
CA PRO A 230 -39.60 12.26 24.66
C PRO A 230 -39.38 13.71 24.11
N LEU A 231 -38.38 13.88 23.22
CA LEU A 231 -38.25 15.04 22.32
C LEU A 231 -38.39 14.59 20.87
N GLU A 232 -39.47 15.00 20.21
CA GLU A 232 -39.62 15.02 18.75
C GLU A 232 -39.32 16.42 18.20
N LYS A 233 -38.55 16.47 17.09
CA LYS A 233 -38.91 17.11 15.80
C LYS A 233 -37.72 17.03 14.83
N GLY A 234 -37.90 16.35 13.71
CA GLY A 234 -37.09 16.52 12.49
C GLY A 234 -37.64 17.66 11.60
N PRO A 235 -37.48 17.60 10.28
CA PRO A 235 -36.26 17.50 9.48
C PRO A 235 -36.19 18.68 8.48
N GLN A 236 -35.06 18.90 7.78
CA GLN A 236 -35.13 19.51 6.44
C GLN A 236 -33.89 19.23 5.58
N ALA A 237 -34.19 18.71 4.39
CA ALA A 237 -33.28 18.50 3.28
C ALA A 237 -33.31 19.70 2.33
N ALA A 238 -32.18 20.01 1.68
CA ALA A 238 -32.09 20.71 0.40
C ALA A 238 -30.78 20.26 -0.27
N GLN A 239 -30.85 19.32 -1.21
CA GLN A 239 -30.92 19.52 -2.66
C GLN A 239 -29.60 19.96 -3.31
N ALA A 240 -29.16 19.08 -4.20
CA ALA A 240 -28.00 19.16 -5.07
C ALA A 240 -28.28 20.00 -6.31
N SER A 241 -27.23 20.62 -6.85
CA SER A 241 -27.18 21.12 -8.22
C SER A 241 -25.88 20.69 -8.91
N LYS A 242 -26.06 19.85 -9.94
CA LYS A 242 -25.29 19.69 -11.20
C LYS A 242 -24.84 21.04 -11.79
N ASP A 243 -23.82 21.22 -12.61
CA ASP A 243 -22.99 20.37 -13.46
C ASP A 243 -21.72 21.16 -13.89
N LYS A 244 -20.76 20.42 -14.44
CA LYS A 244 -19.88 20.76 -15.59
C LYS A 244 -18.39 21.02 -15.31
N ALA A 245 -17.63 19.96 -15.56
CA ALA A 245 -16.20 19.94 -15.81
C ALA A 245 -15.80 20.80 -17.03
N PRO A 246 -14.55 21.28 -17.04
CA PRO A 246 -13.69 20.90 -18.16
C PRO A 246 -12.25 20.54 -17.75
N ALA A 247 -11.66 19.72 -18.62
CA ALA A 247 -10.23 19.64 -18.94
C ALA A 247 -9.24 19.21 -17.83
N SER A 248 -8.80 17.97 -17.99
CA SER A 248 -7.51 17.43 -17.53
C SER A 248 -6.34 18.40 -17.77
N SER A 249 -5.90 19.03 -16.69
CA SER A 249 -4.52 19.50 -16.50
C SER A 249 -4.30 19.69 -15.00
N LEU A 250 -3.71 18.70 -14.32
CA LEU A 250 -3.27 18.91 -12.94
C LEU A 250 -1.84 19.47 -12.93
N PRO A 251 -1.60 20.56 -12.18
CA PRO A 251 -0.32 21.23 -12.10
C PRO A 251 0.67 20.46 -11.22
N LYS A 252 1.94 20.52 -11.59
CA LYS A 252 3.06 19.94 -10.83
C LYS A 252 3.14 20.60 -9.44
N LYS A 253 3.19 19.75 -8.40
CA LYS A 253 3.39 20.16 -7.01
C LYS A 253 4.86 20.57 -6.78
N PRO A 254 5.17 21.58 -5.95
CA PRO A 254 6.54 22.03 -5.72
C PRO A 254 7.35 20.96 -4.96
N GLY A 255 8.53 20.62 -5.47
CA GLY A 255 9.43 19.60 -4.89
C GLY A 255 9.55 18.31 -5.70
N ALA A 256 8.73 18.12 -6.74
CA ALA A 256 8.90 17.02 -7.69
C ALA A 256 10.13 17.28 -8.59
N LEU A 257 11.04 16.30 -8.65
CA LEU A 257 12.09 16.25 -9.68
C LEU A 257 11.45 16.42 -11.08
N ALA A 258 12.16 17.02 -12.03
CA ALA A 258 11.66 17.07 -13.40
C ALA A 258 11.42 15.63 -13.90
N ALA A 259 10.38 15.42 -14.70
CA ALA A 259 10.00 14.08 -15.18
C ALA A 259 11.18 13.31 -15.81
N GLY A 260 12.10 14.02 -16.48
CA GLY A 260 13.32 13.43 -17.03
C GLY A 260 14.34 12.96 -15.98
N ASP A 261 14.43 13.63 -14.83
CA ASP A 261 15.32 13.22 -13.74
C ASP A 261 14.75 12.02 -12.97
N GLN A 262 13.43 11.98 -12.77
CA GLN A 262 12.74 10.81 -12.19
C GLN A 262 12.96 9.56 -13.06
N GLN A 263 12.83 9.70 -14.38
CA GLN A 263 13.07 8.62 -15.31
C GLN A 263 14.53 8.12 -15.26
N ARG A 264 15.52 9.01 -15.14
CA ARG A 264 16.93 8.61 -15.02
C ARG A 264 17.22 7.84 -13.74
N VAL A 265 16.61 8.24 -12.62
CA VAL A 265 16.71 7.50 -11.35
C VAL A 265 16.11 6.11 -11.51
N PHE A 266 14.91 6.02 -12.08
CA PHE A 266 14.23 4.76 -12.38
C PHE A 266 15.09 3.83 -13.27
N GLU A 267 15.63 4.35 -14.39
CA GLU A 267 16.47 3.57 -15.31
C GLU A 267 17.72 3.03 -14.62
N LYS A 268 18.39 3.86 -13.81
CA LYS A 268 19.57 3.45 -13.05
C LYS A 268 19.25 2.34 -12.05
N GLU A 269 18.14 2.46 -11.32
CA GLU A 269 17.71 1.42 -10.38
C GLU A 269 17.33 0.12 -11.10
N LEU A 270 16.63 0.22 -12.23
CA LEU A 270 16.26 -0.94 -13.05
C LEU A 270 17.50 -1.67 -13.60
N GLU A 271 18.50 -0.93 -14.10
CA GLU A 271 19.75 -1.51 -14.57
C GLU A 271 20.51 -2.24 -13.46
N GLN A 272 20.51 -1.69 -12.25
CA GLN A 272 21.10 -2.34 -11.06
C GLN A 272 20.33 -3.61 -10.66
N ALA A 273 18.99 -3.59 -10.72
CA ALA A 273 18.15 -4.74 -10.41
C ALA A 273 18.33 -5.87 -11.43
N LEU A 274 18.48 -5.53 -12.71
CA LEU A 274 18.68 -6.48 -13.80
C LEU A 274 20.09 -7.06 -13.86
N ASN A 275 21.08 -6.26 -13.47
CA ASN A 275 22.47 -6.68 -13.39
C ASN A 275 22.97 -6.40 -11.97
N PRO A 276 22.56 -7.23 -10.98
CA PRO A 276 23.02 -7.06 -9.62
C PRO A 276 24.53 -7.27 -9.59
N LYS A 277 25.29 -6.17 -9.68
CA LYS A 277 26.67 -6.15 -9.20
C LYS A 277 26.52 -6.43 -7.72
N SER A 278 26.95 -7.58 -7.25
CA SER A 278 26.99 -7.86 -5.83
C SER A 278 28.19 -7.11 -5.25
N PRO A 279 28.03 -5.91 -4.62
CA PRO A 279 28.95 -5.62 -3.54
C PRO A 279 28.74 -6.77 -2.58
N LYS A 280 29.79 -7.55 -2.33
CA LYS A 280 29.80 -8.55 -1.28
C LYS A 280 29.64 -7.74 0.02
N LYS A 281 28.39 -7.46 0.42
CA LYS A 281 28.11 -6.83 1.72
C LYS A 281 28.75 -7.77 2.73
N SER A 282 29.83 -7.29 3.34
CA SER A 282 30.70 -8.04 4.23
C SER A 282 30.48 -7.45 5.60
N GLY A 283 30.31 -8.30 6.61
CA GLY A 283 30.00 -7.87 7.96
C GLY A 283 28.94 -8.74 8.63
N PRO A 284 28.55 -8.40 9.87
CA PRO A 284 27.58 -9.16 10.63
C PRO A 284 26.22 -9.23 9.91
N ARG A 285 25.52 -10.34 10.11
CA ARG A 285 24.14 -10.52 9.63
C ARG A 285 23.19 -9.85 10.61
N LEU A 286 22.56 -8.77 10.16
CA LEU A 286 21.69 -7.92 10.99
C LEU A 286 20.22 -8.28 10.75
N ILE A 287 19.50 -8.56 11.84
CA ILE A 287 18.04 -8.66 11.84
C ILE A 287 17.41 -7.43 12.50
N VAL A 288 16.28 -6.96 11.99
CA VAL A 288 15.51 -5.88 12.58
C VAL A 288 14.12 -6.42 12.88
N TYR A 289 13.77 -6.45 14.16
CA TYR A 289 12.46 -6.87 14.64
C TYR A 289 11.44 -5.73 14.56
N ASP A 290 10.16 -6.12 14.54
CA ASP A 290 9.05 -5.20 14.66
C ASP A 290 9.17 -4.41 15.96
N PHE A 291 9.01 -3.09 15.86
CA PHE A 291 9.02 -2.22 17.03
C PHE A 291 7.78 -2.45 17.87
N ASP A 292 8.01 -2.59 19.17
CA ASP A 292 6.93 -2.72 20.14
C ASP A 292 6.21 -1.38 20.31
N ALA A 293 4.90 -1.43 20.49
CA ALA A 293 4.07 -0.27 20.75
C ALA A 293 2.74 -0.70 21.37
N ALA A 294 2.21 0.09 22.30
CA ALA A 294 0.86 -0.13 22.82
C ALA A 294 -0.20 0.26 21.77
N GLU A 295 -1.40 -0.31 21.86
CA GLU A 295 -2.53 0.23 21.10
C GLU A 295 -2.78 1.68 21.53
N PRO A 296 -3.06 2.62 20.60
CA PRO A 296 -3.37 2.41 19.17
C PRO A 296 -2.16 2.50 18.21
N MET A 297 -0.93 2.47 18.72
CA MET A 297 0.30 2.75 17.97
C MET A 297 0.96 1.52 17.33
N LYS A 298 0.41 0.31 17.46
CA LYS A 298 1.01 -0.91 16.91
C LYS A 298 1.37 -0.82 15.44
N VAL A 299 0.43 -0.37 14.60
CA VAL A 299 0.67 -0.26 13.16
C VAL A 299 1.67 0.86 12.84
N ALA A 300 1.71 1.93 13.63
CA ALA A 300 2.74 2.96 13.50
C ALA A 300 4.14 2.40 13.83
N GLY A 301 4.25 1.56 14.86
CA GLY A 301 5.48 0.82 15.18
C GLY A 301 5.99 0.00 13.99
N LEU A 302 5.11 -0.76 13.34
CA LEU A 302 5.44 -1.54 12.14
C LEU A 302 5.91 -0.64 10.97
N ILE A 303 5.23 0.48 10.72
CA ILE A 303 5.63 1.43 9.66
C ILE A 303 7.02 2.01 9.96
N LEU A 304 7.30 2.37 11.22
CA LEU A 304 8.60 2.87 11.65
C LEU A 304 9.70 1.80 11.56
N THR A 305 9.37 0.53 11.79
CA THR A 305 10.30 -0.59 11.56
C THR A 305 10.69 -0.67 10.10
N GLU A 306 9.73 -0.61 9.17
CA GLU A 306 10.02 -0.68 7.73
C GLU A 306 10.84 0.55 7.28
N ALA A 307 10.53 1.73 7.81
CA ALA A 307 11.32 2.94 7.57
C ALA A 307 12.76 2.79 8.08
N LEU A 308 12.98 2.22 9.28
CA LEU A 308 14.33 1.96 9.78
C LEU A 308 15.06 0.96 8.87
N ARG A 309 14.39 -0.14 8.47
CA ARG A 309 14.98 -1.15 7.59
C ARG A 309 15.41 -0.57 6.25
N GLU A 310 14.64 0.37 5.71
CA GLU A 310 14.99 1.10 4.50
C GLU A 310 16.22 1.98 4.70
N GLU A 311 16.28 2.78 5.77
CA GLU A 311 17.50 3.56 6.10
C GLU A 311 18.72 2.65 6.26
N LEU A 312 18.55 1.52 6.95
CA LEU A 312 19.60 0.53 7.15
C LEU A 312 20.08 -0.11 5.83
N CYS A 313 19.19 -0.34 4.86
CA CYS A 313 19.59 -0.86 3.55
C CYS A 313 20.65 -0.01 2.83
N HIS A 314 20.69 1.30 3.09
CA HIS A 314 21.63 2.24 2.46
C HIS A 314 23.06 2.15 3.03
N PHE A 315 23.26 1.46 4.16
CA PHE A 315 24.59 1.26 4.73
C PHE A 315 25.23 -0.04 4.20
N GLY A 316 26.57 -0.04 4.18
CA GLY A 316 27.39 -1.05 3.47
C GLY A 316 28.01 -2.15 4.34
N ASP A 317 28.07 -1.96 5.66
CA ASP A 317 28.98 -2.71 6.54
C ASP A 317 28.35 -3.97 7.17
N TYR A 318 27.18 -4.40 6.68
CA TYR A 318 26.45 -5.55 7.21
C TYR A 318 25.51 -6.16 6.16
N VAL A 319 25.05 -7.38 6.45
CA VAL A 319 24.05 -8.08 5.64
C VAL A 319 22.70 -7.99 6.34
N LEU A 320 21.83 -7.08 5.87
CA LEU A 320 20.46 -6.98 6.38
C LEU A 320 19.63 -8.19 5.94
N ILE A 321 19.08 -8.92 6.91
CA ILE A 321 18.18 -10.04 6.65
C ILE A 321 16.82 -9.49 6.19
N GLN A 322 16.38 -9.91 5.01
CA GLN A 322 15.09 -9.56 4.42
C GLN A 322 13.90 -10.06 5.26
N ARG A 323 12.81 -9.30 5.28
CA ARG A 323 11.61 -9.61 6.09
C ARG A 323 10.93 -10.88 5.59
N GLU A 324 10.95 -11.10 4.28
CA GLU A 324 10.45 -12.28 3.59
C GLU A 324 11.13 -13.56 4.12
N ASN A 325 12.44 -13.49 4.40
CA ASN A 325 13.19 -14.62 4.95
C ASN A 325 12.80 -14.89 6.40
N MET A 326 12.52 -13.84 7.18
CA MET A 326 12.00 -13.98 8.55
C MET A 326 10.63 -14.67 8.53
N ALA A 327 9.72 -14.22 7.66
CA ALA A 327 8.38 -14.78 7.54
C ALA A 327 8.40 -16.27 7.16
N LYS A 328 9.24 -16.66 6.19
CA LYS A 328 9.41 -18.06 5.77
C LYS A 328 9.88 -18.95 6.92
N ILE A 329 10.91 -18.53 7.66
CA ILE A 329 11.40 -19.31 8.81
C ILE A 329 10.33 -19.43 9.91
N LEU A 330 9.60 -18.36 10.21
CA LEU A 330 8.52 -18.42 11.21
C LEU A 330 7.41 -19.39 10.80
N GLU A 331 7.06 -19.43 9.52
CA GLU A 331 6.08 -20.38 8.95
C GLU A 331 6.58 -21.83 8.98
N GLU A 332 7.84 -22.08 8.59
CA GLU A 332 8.46 -23.42 8.60
C GLU A 332 8.47 -24.04 10.00
N TYR A 333 8.77 -23.25 11.02
CA TYR A 333 8.82 -23.71 12.41
C TYR A 333 7.47 -23.60 13.14
N LYS A 334 6.37 -23.29 12.42
CA LYS A 334 5.01 -23.12 12.94
C LYS A 334 4.95 -22.25 14.20
N LEU A 335 5.88 -21.30 14.35
CA LEU A 335 5.80 -20.34 15.43
C LEU A 335 4.60 -19.45 15.15
N GLN A 336 3.78 -19.23 16.18
CA GLN A 336 2.72 -18.24 16.07
C GLN A 336 3.37 -16.90 15.67
N ARG A 337 2.71 -16.15 14.79
CA ARG A 337 3.03 -14.74 14.50
C ARG A 337 2.73 -13.91 15.76
N SER A 338 3.38 -14.22 16.88
CA SER A 338 3.21 -13.52 18.14
C SER A 338 3.91 -12.18 17.97
N GLY A 339 3.11 -11.14 17.79
CA GLY A 339 3.53 -9.76 17.59
C GLY A 339 4.20 -9.11 18.80
N LEU A 340 4.94 -9.86 19.62
CA LEU A 340 5.90 -9.36 20.59
C LEU A 340 6.93 -10.47 20.74
N VAL A 341 8.08 -10.29 20.11
CA VAL A 341 9.21 -11.17 20.32
C VAL A 341 9.87 -10.72 21.63
N ASP A 342 9.59 -11.41 22.74
CA ASP A 342 10.42 -11.29 23.95
C ASP A 342 11.89 -11.54 23.57
N GLU A 343 12.84 -10.90 24.25
CA GLU A 343 14.27 -10.96 23.90
C GLU A 343 14.76 -12.40 23.72
N LYS A 344 14.23 -13.33 24.53
CA LYS A 344 14.50 -14.77 24.42
C LYS A 344 14.02 -15.39 23.10
N GLN A 345 12.85 -14.99 22.59
CA GLN A 345 12.35 -15.43 21.29
C GLN A 345 13.15 -14.79 20.14
N ALA A 346 13.61 -13.55 20.29
CA ALA A 346 14.40 -12.83 19.28
C ALA A 346 15.74 -13.51 19.08
N VAL A 347 16.37 -13.93 20.17
CA VAL A 347 17.64 -14.66 20.10
C VAL A 347 17.46 -15.99 19.38
N ARG A 348 16.37 -16.73 19.67
CA ARG A 348 16.10 -18.03 19.03
C ARG A 348 15.83 -17.91 17.53
N VAL A 349 14.98 -16.97 17.13
CA VAL A 349 14.68 -16.71 15.70
C VAL A 349 15.91 -16.20 14.97
N GLY A 350 16.68 -15.32 15.61
CA GLY A 350 17.96 -14.82 15.10
C GLY A 350 18.95 -15.94 14.81
N LYS A 351 19.10 -16.90 15.74
CA LYS A 351 19.97 -18.07 15.55
C LYS A 351 19.55 -18.93 14.34
N TRP A 352 18.25 -19.17 14.14
CA TRP A 352 17.77 -19.90 12.96
C TRP A 352 18.05 -19.18 11.64
N LEU A 353 18.04 -17.85 11.66
CA LEU A 353 18.37 -17.00 10.52
C LEU A 353 19.89 -16.77 10.35
N ALA A 354 20.70 -17.41 11.20
CA ALA A 354 22.14 -17.17 11.33
C ALA A 354 22.46 -15.67 11.45
N ALA A 355 21.65 -14.93 12.20
CA ALA A 355 21.89 -13.52 12.49
C ALA A 355 22.96 -13.40 13.59
N ASN A 356 23.87 -12.45 13.43
CA ASN A 356 24.88 -12.11 14.45
C ASN A 356 24.36 -11.02 15.37
N GLU A 357 23.63 -10.07 14.82
CA GLU A 357 23.14 -8.89 15.53
C GLU A 357 21.65 -8.69 15.31
N ALA A 358 20.97 -8.14 16.32
CA ALA A 358 19.56 -7.81 16.28
C ALA A 358 19.30 -6.35 16.63
N VAL A 359 18.34 -5.74 15.96
CA VAL A 359 17.75 -4.45 16.36
C VAL A 359 16.35 -4.70 16.91
N THR A 360 16.09 -4.19 18.11
CA THR A 360 14.76 -4.09 18.72
C THR A 360 14.47 -2.63 19.03
N GLY A 361 13.19 -2.28 19.15
CA GLY A 361 12.80 -0.92 19.49
C GLY A 361 11.40 -0.84 20.07
N ASN A 362 11.10 0.29 20.70
CA ASN A 362 9.82 0.58 21.34
C ASN A 362 9.38 2.02 21.01
N LEU A 363 8.13 2.17 20.60
CA LEU A 363 7.43 3.44 20.43
C LEU A 363 6.50 3.65 21.63
N ALA A 364 6.77 4.70 22.40
CA ALA A 364 5.97 5.09 23.55
C ALA A 364 5.47 6.53 23.43
N VAL A 365 4.26 6.79 23.93
CA VAL A 365 3.72 8.15 24.09
C VAL A 365 3.81 8.52 25.56
N LEU A 366 4.60 9.55 25.87
CA LEU A 366 4.89 10.03 27.22
C LEU A 366 4.42 11.47 27.35
N GLY A 367 3.21 11.66 27.89
CA GLY A 367 2.56 12.97 27.96
C GLY A 367 2.37 13.55 26.56
N ASN A 368 3.06 14.66 26.28
CA ASN A 368 2.96 15.38 25.00
C ASN A 368 4.07 15.01 24.00
N ILE A 369 4.85 13.96 24.27
CA ILE A 369 5.98 13.53 23.45
C ILE A 369 5.79 12.08 23.04
N SER A 370 6.00 11.78 21.77
CA SER A 370 6.16 10.41 21.28
C SER A 370 7.66 10.13 21.11
N LEU A 371 8.12 9.04 21.72
CA LEU A 371 9.51 8.65 21.82
C LEU A 371 9.69 7.28 21.15
N LEU A 372 10.57 7.22 20.14
CA LEU A 372 11.02 5.96 19.56
C LEU A 372 12.43 5.69 20.06
N GLN A 373 12.61 4.54 20.72
CA GLN A 373 13.90 4.04 21.17
C GLN A 373 14.23 2.75 20.43
N ALA A 374 15.50 2.58 20.04
CA ALA A 374 15.97 1.34 19.46
C ALA A 374 17.35 0.98 19.99
N LYS A 375 17.65 -0.32 20.06
CA LYS A 375 18.95 -0.86 20.45
C LYS A 375 19.38 -1.94 19.48
N ARG A 376 20.67 -1.94 19.14
CA ARG A 376 21.39 -2.99 18.43
C ARG A 376 22.11 -3.84 19.46
N MET A 377 21.95 -5.15 19.38
CA MET A 377 22.54 -6.11 20.31
C MET A 377 23.18 -7.28 19.59
N ASP A 378 24.20 -7.85 20.21
CA ASP A 378 24.81 -9.11 19.78
C ASP A 378 23.92 -10.28 20.23
N ILE A 379 23.60 -11.20 19.33
CA ILE A 379 22.64 -12.30 19.58
C ILE A 379 23.25 -13.39 20.47
N GLU A 380 24.58 -13.56 20.46
CA GLU A 380 25.24 -14.60 21.24
C GLU A 380 25.43 -14.20 22.70
N THR A 381 25.92 -12.98 22.92
CA THR A 381 26.25 -12.43 24.24
C THR A 381 25.10 -11.68 24.89
N LEU A 382 24.08 -11.28 24.12
CA LEU A 382 23.00 -10.37 24.52
C LEU A 382 23.48 -8.96 24.91
N GLY A 383 24.74 -8.64 24.62
CA GLY A 383 25.32 -7.33 24.89
C GLY A 383 24.72 -6.26 23.98
N THR A 384 24.44 -5.07 24.54
CA THR A 384 24.04 -3.91 23.73
C THR A 384 25.27 -3.33 23.03
N LEU A 385 25.24 -3.33 21.70
CA LEU A 385 26.32 -2.81 20.85
C LEU A 385 26.14 -1.32 20.56
N ALA A 386 24.89 -0.87 20.37
CA ALA A 386 24.54 0.53 20.13
C ALA A 386 23.09 0.77 20.55
N ALA A 387 22.75 2.02 20.87
CA ALA A 387 21.38 2.42 21.16
C ALA A 387 21.14 3.86 20.72
N GLY A 388 19.89 4.19 20.40
CA GLY A 388 19.50 5.52 19.98
C GLY A 388 18.04 5.79 20.28
N SER A 389 17.71 7.09 20.32
CA SER A 389 16.33 7.54 20.40
C SER A 389 16.11 8.80 19.58
N ILE A 390 14.89 8.94 19.10
CA ILE A 390 14.34 10.12 18.42
C ILE A 390 12.95 10.40 19.00
N LYS A 391 12.52 11.67 18.94
CA LYS A 391 11.27 12.11 19.55
C LYS A 391 10.51 13.10 18.66
N CYS A 392 9.20 13.19 18.85
CA CYS A 392 8.36 14.21 18.24
C CYS A 392 7.24 14.62 19.22
N PRO A 393 6.51 15.71 18.95
CA PRO A 393 5.25 15.97 19.65
C PRO A 393 4.26 14.81 19.47
N ALA A 394 3.51 14.49 20.51
CA ALA A 394 2.43 13.51 20.43
C ALA A 394 1.35 13.97 19.43
N GLY A 395 0.86 13.05 18.61
CA GLY A 395 -0.05 13.33 17.50
C GLY A 395 0.62 13.77 16.19
N ARG A 396 1.95 13.93 16.19
CA ARG A 396 2.77 14.15 14.99
C ARG A 396 3.81 13.05 14.81
N GLU A 397 3.44 11.81 15.13
CA GLU A 397 4.34 10.66 15.06
C GLU A 397 4.97 10.50 13.67
N ASP A 398 4.31 10.96 12.60
CA ASP A 398 4.83 10.96 11.23
C ASP A 398 6.14 11.73 11.06
N GLU A 399 6.43 12.71 11.92
CA GLU A 399 7.73 13.38 11.96
C GLU A 399 8.89 12.46 12.37
N LEU A 400 8.62 11.32 13.02
CA LEU A 400 9.66 10.34 13.33
C LEU A 400 10.26 9.74 12.06
N LEU A 401 9.53 9.73 10.95
CA LEU A 401 10.00 9.22 9.66
C LEU A 401 11.10 10.11 9.08
N ASP A 402 10.99 11.43 9.25
CA ASP A 402 12.01 12.39 8.79
C ASP A 402 13.29 12.30 9.63
N ARG A 403 13.18 11.79 10.86
CA ARG A 403 14.28 11.60 11.80
C ARG A 403 14.86 10.18 11.78
N MET A 404 14.31 9.28 10.97
CA MET A 404 14.78 7.90 10.89
C MET A 404 16.27 7.77 10.49
N PRO A 405 16.82 8.61 9.58
CA PRO A 405 18.25 8.58 9.27
C PRO A 405 19.14 8.84 10.50
N GLU A 406 18.71 9.73 11.40
CA GLU A 406 19.42 10.02 12.66
C GLU A 406 19.48 8.77 13.56
N LEU A 407 18.36 8.05 13.67
CA LEU A 407 18.29 6.82 14.47
C LEU A 407 19.15 5.71 13.83
N ALA A 408 19.06 5.54 12.51
CA ALA A 408 19.86 4.55 11.79
C ALA A 408 21.36 4.79 11.98
N ALA A 409 21.82 6.04 11.84
CA ALA A 409 23.22 6.44 12.05
C ALA A 409 23.72 6.12 13.47
N LYS A 410 22.89 6.38 14.50
CA LYS A 410 23.21 6.00 15.89
C LYS A 410 23.35 4.49 16.05
N LEU A 411 22.46 3.71 15.44
CA LEU A 411 22.45 2.24 15.57
C LEU A 411 23.61 1.57 14.87
N ILE A 412 24.10 2.11 13.75
CA ILE A 412 25.25 1.55 13.05
C ILE A 412 26.59 2.04 13.60
N SER A 413 26.60 3.12 14.38
CA SER A 413 27.84 3.66 14.94
C SER A 413 28.64 2.55 15.65
N GLY A 414 29.94 2.49 15.37
CA GLY A 414 30.83 1.45 15.92
C GLY A 414 30.87 0.11 15.18
N MET A 415 30.13 -0.07 14.07
CA MET A 415 30.48 -1.12 13.09
C MET A 415 31.81 -0.74 12.43
N LYS A 416 32.87 -1.52 12.64
CA LYS A 416 34.16 -1.38 11.98
C LYS A 416 34.51 -2.65 11.23
#